data_AF-A0A1M3FXD8-F1
#
_entry.id   AF-A0A1M3FXD8-F1
#
_cell.length_a   1.000
_cell.length_b   1.000
_cell.length_c   1.000
_cell.angle_alpha   90.00
_cell.angle_beta   90.00
_cell.angle_gamma   90.00
#
_symmetry.space_group_name_H-M   'P 1'
#
loop_
_entity.id
_entity.type
_entity.pdbx_description
1 polymer ?
#
loop_
_entity_poly.entity_id
_entity_poly.type
_entity_poly.pdbx_seq_one_letter_code
_entity_poly.pdbx_strand_id
1 'polypeptide(L)' 'MSQAFVKEEDGQWLHDLPPTLAALINYLTRENNGVRVYELKTSFSKTGKELHHMSNGLNYFVNDKRQWEIEW' A
#
# COMPACT_ATOMS: atom_id res chain seq x y z
N MET A 1 -16.18 14.95 27.24
CA MET A 1 -16.65 13.61 26.85
C MET A 1 -17.14 13.70 25.41
N SER A 2 -16.22 13.59 24.44
CA SER A 2 -16.55 13.67 23.02
C SER A 2 -16.40 12.26 22.46
N GLN A 3 -17.52 11.55 22.28
CA GLN A 3 -17.53 10.28 21.56
C GLN A 3 -17.37 10.57 20.08
N ALA A 4 -16.15 10.49 19.57
CA ALA A 4 -15.94 10.28 18.15
C ALA A 4 -16.35 8.84 17.86
N PHE A 5 -17.46 8.65 17.14
CA PHE A 5 -17.78 7.38 16.50
C PHE A 5 -16.69 7.11 15.46
N VAL A 6 -15.62 6.43 15.87
CA VAL A 6 -14.66 5.85 14.95
C VAL A 6 -15.34 4.62 14.39
N LYS A 7 -15.80 4.74 13.15
CA LYS A 7 -16.25 3.61 12.35
C LYS A 7 -14.97 2.84 12.03
N GLU A 8 -14.63 1.87 12.87
CA GLU A 8 -13.64 0.85 12.54
C GLU A 8 -14.25 0.05 11.38
N GLU A 9 -14.06 0.53 10.15
CA GLU A 9 -14.29 -0.31 8.98
C GLU A 9 -13.34 -1.50 9.13
N ASP A 10 -13.87 -2.71 9.10
CA ASP A 10 -13.13 -3.97 8.98
C ASP A 10 -12.21 -3.87 7.74
N GLY A 11 -11.04 -3.26 7.93
CA GLY A 11 -10.13 -2.88 6.86
C GLY A 11 -9.47 -4.12 6.27
N GLN A 12 -9.43 -4.20 4.95
CA GLN A 12 -8.57 -5.17 4.27
C GLN A 12 -7.12 -4.85 4.62
N TRP A 13 -6.35 -5.82 5.10
CA TRP A 13 -4.95 -5.57 5.45
C TRP A 13 -4.08 -5.54 4.17
N LEU A 14 -2.99 -4.77 4.19
CA LEU A 14 -2.04 -4.68 3.07
C LEU A 14 -1.55 -6.07 2.59
N HIS A 15 -1.34 -6.99 3.52
CA HIS A 15 -0.85 -8.34 3.24
C HIS A 15 -1.91 -9.31 2.66
N ASP A 16 -3.19 -8.91 2.69
CA ASP A 16 -4.31 -9.65 2.10
C ASP A 16 -4.64 -9.15 0.68
N LEU A 17 -3.95 -8.11 0.21
CA LEU A 17 -4.14 -7.60 -1.14
C LEU A 17 -3.50 -8.54 -2.16
N PRO A 18 -4.16 -8.75 -3.31
CA PRO A 18 -3.51 -9.37 -4.45
C PRO A 18 -2.18 -8.66 -4.79
N PRO A 19 -1.14 -9.39 -5.21
CA PRO A 19 0.15 -8.84 -5.61
C PRO A 19 0.06 -8.17 -7.00
N THR A 20 -0.86 -7.22 -7.14
CA THR A 20 -1.08 -6.44 -8.35
C THR A 20 -1.05 -4.96 -7.98
N LEU A 21 -0.40 -4.16 -8.82
CA LEU A 21 -0.27 -2.73 -8.59
C LEU A 21 -1.64 -2.03 -8.50
N ALA A 22 -2.62 -2.50 -9.27
CA ALA A 22 -3.98 -1.97 -9.23
C ALA A 22 -4.66 -2.18 -7.86
N ALA A 23 -4.46 -3.34 -7.22
CA ALA A 23 -4.99 -3.59 -5.89
C ALA A 23 -4.32 -2.68 -4.84
N LEU A 24 -3.00 -2.51 -4.93
CA LEU A 24 -2.25 -1.59 -4.06
C LEU A 24 -2.73 -0.14 -4.23
N ILE A 25 -2.85 0.36 -5.46
CA ILE A 25 -3.33 1.72 -5.75
C ILE A 25 -4.72 1.95 -5.16
N ASN A 26 -5.65 1.01 -5.34
CA ASN A 26 -7.01 1.13 -4.81
C ASN A 26 -7.01 1.16 -3.28
N TYR A 27 -6.22 0.29 -2.65
CA TYR A 27 -6.06 0.27 -1.20
C TYR A 27 -5.51 1.59 -0.67
N LEU A 28 -4.37 2.04 -1.21
CA LEU A 28 -3.72 3.26 -0.76
C LEU A 28 -4.57 4.50 -1.02
N THR A 29 -5.37 4.51 -2.09
CA THR A 29 -6.33 5.59 -2.36
C THR A 29 -7.41 5.66 -1.29
N ARG A 30 -7.91 4.53 -0.78
CA ARG A 30 -8.89 4.50 0.32
C ARG A 30 -8.26 5.00 1.62
N GLU A 31 -7.06 4.51 1.95
CA GLU A 31 -6.29 4.94 3.12
C GLU A 31 -5.94 6.44 3.07
N ASN A 32 -5.74 6.99 1.87
CA ASN A 32 -5.43 8.40 1.65
C ASN A 32 -6.68 9.28 1.52
N ASN A 33 -7.74 8.98 2.28
CA ASN A 33 -9.01 9.72 2.29
C ASN A 33 -9.68 9.87 0.90
N GLY A 34 -9.50 8.89 0.02
CA GLY A 34 -10.01 8.90 -1.36
C GLY A 34 -9.14 9.68 -2.36
N VAL A 35 -8.04 10.29 -1.93
CA VAL A 35 -7.08 10.95 -2.84
C VAL A 35 -6.24 9.88 -3.53
N ARG A 36 -6.36 9.83 -4.87
CA ARG A 36 -5.71 8.81 -5.69
C ARG A 36 -4.20 8.76 -5.46
N VAL A 37 -3.73 7.60 -5.03
CA VAL A 37 -2.29 7.27 -4.98
C VAL A 37 -1.89 6.61 -6.30
N TYR A 38 -0.71 6.90 -6.81
CA TYR A 38 -0.20 6.34 -8.06
C TYR A 38 1.27 5.97 -7.92
N GLU A 39 1.73 5.07 -8.79
CA GLU A 39 3.15 4.74 -8.89
C GLU A 39 3.90 5.88 -9.60
N LEU A 40 5.00 6.32 -8.99
CA LEU A 40 5.91 7.31 -9.56
C LEU A 40 6.98 6.66 -10.42
N LYS A 41 7.56 5.56 -9.92
CA LYS A 41 8.62 4.82 -10.58
C LYS A 41 8.79 3.45 -9.94
N THR A 42 9.47 2.58 -10.66
CA THR A 42 9.89 1.27 -10.19
C THR A 42 11.41 1.23 -10.10
N SER A 43 11.95 0.63 -9.05
CA SER A 43 13.39 0.39 -8.90
C SER A 43 13.66 -1.01 -8.37
N PHE A 44 14.90 -1.47 -8.43
CA PHE A 44 15.29 -2.73 -7.81
C PHE A 44 16.09 -2.49 -6.55
N SER A 45 15.75 -3.19 -5.48
CA SER A 45 16.54 -3.21 -4.26
C SER A 45 17.89 -3.91 -4.49
N LYS A 46 18.83 -3.77 -3.57
CA LYS A 46 20.12 -4.51 -3.61
C LYS A 46 19.95 -6.02 -3.59
N THR A 47 18.81 -6.52 -3.11
CA THR A 47 18.47 -7.95 -3.08
C THR A 47 17.72 -8.41 -4.33
N GLY A 48 17.51 -7.52 -5.31
CA GLY A 48 16.82 -7.81 -6.56
C GLY A 48 15.29 -7.77 -6.46
N LYS A 49 14.73 -7.25 -5.36
CA LYS A 49 13.28 -7.08 -5.22
C LYS A 49 12.80 -5.86 -5.98
N GLU A 50 11.66 -5.98 -6.63
CA GLU A 50 10.99 -4.86 -7.30
C GLU A 50 10.33 -3.95 -6.27
N LEU A 51 10.71 -2.67 -6.30
CA LEU A 51 10.26 -1.62 -5.40
C LEU A 51 9.39 -0.64 -6.19
N HIS A 52 8.15 -0.48 -5.76
CA HIS A 52 7.18 0.46 -6.31
C HIS A 52 7.18 1.72 -5.45
N HIS A 53 7.66 2.83 -6.02
CA HIS A 53 7.69 4.14 -5.36
C HIS A 53 6.33 4.79 -5.56
N MET A 54 5.59 5.03 -4.49
CA MET A 54 4.22 5.53 -4.57
C MET A 54 4.16 7.03 -4.25
N SER A 55 3.14 7.71 -4.78
CA SER A 55 2.95 9.15 -4.62
C SER A 55 2.66 9.59 -3.18
N ASN A 56 2.39 8.65 -2.27
CA ASN A 56 2.25 8.89 -0.83
C ASN A 56 3.62 8.98 -0.11
N GLY A 57 4.73 8.86 -0.84
CA GLY A 57 6.09 8.95 -0.29
C GLY A 57 6.61 7.65 0.33
N LEU A 58 5.87 6.55 0.22
CA LEU A 58 6.28 5.22 0.68
C LEU A 58 6.63 4.30 -0.50
N ASN A 59 7.50 3.34 -0.22
CA ASN A 59 7.91 2.31 -1.16
C ASN A 59 7.31 0.97 -0.76
N TYR A 60 6.81 0.23 -1.74
CA TYR A 60 6.16 -1.04 -1.52
C TYR A 60 6.80 -2.12 -2.38
N PHE A 61 6.85 -3.33 -1.86
CA PHE A 61 7.34 -4.48 -2.60
C PHE A 61 6.51 -5.71 -2.28
N VAL A 62 6.56 -6.69 -3.17
CA VAL A 62 5.95 -8.00 -2.95
C VAL A 62 7.00 -8.93 -2.34
N ASN A 63 6.69 -9.49 -1.18
CA ASN A 63 7.56 -10.45 -0.48
C ASN A 63 7.48 -11.86 -1.10
N ASP A 64 8.28 -12.79 -0.57
CA ASP A 64 8.34 -14.17 -1.07
C ASP A 64 7.01 -14.96 -0.87
N LYS A 65 6.13 -14.46 0.01
CA LYS A 65 4.78 -14.99 0.23
C LYS A 65 3.72 -14.37 -0.69
N ARG A 66 4.13 -13.54 -1.65
CA ARG A 66 3.26 -12.78 -2.56
C ARG A 66 2.35 -11.77 -1.84
N GLN A 67 2.83 -11.22 -0.73
CA GLN A 67 2.12 -10.20 0.06
C GLN A 67 2.84 -8.85 -0.07
N TRP A 68 2.08 -7.76 -0.04
CA TRP A 68 2.64 -6.42 -0.04
C TRP A 68 3.26 -6.07 1.32
N GLU A 69 4.46 -5.51 1.29
CA GLU A 69 5.18 -4.96 2.45
C GLU A 69 5.70 -3.56 2.14
N ILE A 70 5.91 -2.78 3.21
CA ILE A 70 6.50 -1.43 3.13
C ILE A 70 8.01 -1.56 3.28
N GLU A 71 8.76 -0.90 2.42
CA GLU A 71 10.20 -0.69 2.59
C GLU A 71 10.43 0.61 3.37
N TRP A 72 11.05 0.49 4.56
CA TRP A 72 11.39 1.59 5.47
C TRP A 72 12.77 2.17 5.20
#